data_AF-A0A183HXN4-F1
#
_entry.id   AF-A0A183HXN4-F1
#
_cell.length_a   1.000
_cell.length_b   1.000
_cell.length_c   1.000
_cell.angle_alpha   90.00
_cell.angle_beta   90.00
_cell.angle_gamma   90.00
#
_symmetry.space_group_name_H-M   'P 1'
#
loop_
_entity.id
_entity.type
_entity.pdbx_description
1 polymer ?
#
loop_
_entity_poly.entity_id
_entity_poly.type
_entity_poly.pdbx_seq_one_letter_code
_entity_poly.pdbx_strand_id
1 'polypeptide(L)'
;GITFRKYEKEGGIRKGHVITIEPGFYAEGKWGIRIENCYEVVAADKVRSNAENFLTFSPLTLVPIQKSLVDKTLLSLEEKMWISELGDVII
;
A
#
# COMPACT_ATOMS: atom_id res chain seq x y z
N GLY A 1 1.35 11.57 -16.19
CA GLY A 1 0.58 12.84 -16.18
C GLY A 1 1.08 13.68 -15.03
N ILE A 2 1.42 14.94 -15.27
CA ILE A 2 1.93 15.83 -14.23
C ILE A 2 0.72 16.54 -13.63
N THR A 3 0.26 16.09 -12.46
CA THR A 3 -0.78 16.77 -11.68
C THR A 3 -0.12 17.67 -10.65
N PHE A 4 -0.59 18.92 -10.55
CA PHE A 4 -0.18 19.88 -9.54
C PHE A 4 -0.80 19.48 -8.18
N ARG A 5 0.01 19.05 -7.22
CA ARG A 5 -0.42 18.93 -5.82
C ARG A 5 -0.35 20.30 -5.16
N LYS A 6 -1.49 20.81 -4.72
CA LYS A 6 -1.55 21.92 -3.77
C LYS A 6 -0.88 21.43 -2.48
N TYR A 7 0.32 21.93 -2.19
CA TYR A 7 1.00 21.63 -0.93
C TYR A 7 0.31 22.45 0.16
N GLU A 8 -0.49 21.81 1.01
CA GLU A 8 -0.99 22.47 2.22
C GLU A 8 0.16 22.67 3.20
N LYS A 9 0.19 23.83 3.86
CA LYS A 9 1.27 24.26 4.76
C LYS A 9 1.43 23.36 6.00
N GLU A 10 0.45 22.49 6.24
CA GLU A 10 0.48 21.43 7.24
C GLU A 10 0.70 20.09 6.54
N GLY A 11 1.94 19.59 6.53
CA GLY A 11 2.35 18.33 5.86
C GLY A 11 1.81 17.04 6.49
N GLY A 12 0.69 17.10 7.20
CA GLY A 12 0.03 15.95 7.81
C GLY A 12 -0.71 15.11 6.77
N ILE A 13 -0.71 13.80 6.97
CA ILE A 13 -1.54 12.88 6.18
C ILE A 13 -3.00 13.06 6.60
N ARG A 14 -3.91 13.28 5.63
CA ARG A 14 -5.35 13.45 5.87
C ARG A 14 -6.16 12.46 5.03
N LYS A 15 -7.36 12.14 5.49
CA LYS A 15 -8.34 11.36 4.72
C LYS A 15 -8.56 12.01 3.33
N GLY A 16 -8.61 11.18 2.29
CA GLY A 16 -8.75 11.60 0.89
C GLY A 16 -7.43 11.91 0.19
N HIS A 17 -6.29 11.92 0.89
CA HIS A 17 -4.99 11.95 0.21
C HIS A 17 -4.78 10.66 -0.59
N VAL A 18 -4.25 10.80 -1.80
CA VAL A 18 -3.73 9.67 -2.58
C VAL A 18 -2.21 9.63 -2.44
N ILE A 19 -1.62 8.49 -2.12
CA ILE A 19 -0.17 8.33 -1.88
C ILE A 19 0.31 7.01 -2.51
N THR A 20 1.56 6.97 -2.99
CA THR A 20 2.21 5.74 -3.43
C THR A 20 2.94 5.08 -2.26
N ILE A 21 2.83 3.77 -2.13
CA ILE A 21 3.71 2.97 -1.27
C ILE A 21 4.54 2.12 -2.23
N GLU A 22 5.83 2.44 -2.33
CA GLU A 22 6.72 1.95 -3.40
C GLU A 22 8.10 1.45 -2.91
N PRO A 23 8.17 0.59 -1.87
CA PRO A 23 9.44 0.05 -1.43
C PRO A 23 10.15 -0.71 -2.55
N GLY A 24 11.47 -0.57 -2.59
CA GLY A 24 12.31 -1.27 -3.57
C GLY A 24 13.71 -1.56 -3.05
N PHE A 25 14.34 -2.56 -3.67
CA PHE A 25 15.71 -2.97 -3.42
C PHE A 25 16.44 -3.14 -4.75
N TYR A 26 17.66 -2.64 -4.82
CA TYR A 26 18.47 -2.65 -6.03
C TYR A 26 19.85 -3.23 -5.73
N ALA A 27 20.17 -4.36 -6.36
CA ALA A 27 21.49 -4.96 -6.36
C ALA A 27 22.28 -4.43 -7.56
N GLU A 28 23.26 -3.57 -7.30
CA GLU A 28 24.08 -2.92 -8.33
C GLU A 28 24.71 -3.95 -9.29
N GLY A 29 24.64 -3.66 -10.59
CA GLY A 29 25.15 -4.54 -11.65
C GLY A 29 24.40 -5.87 -11.82
N LYS A 30 23.27 -6.07 -11.13
CA LYS A 30 22.49 -7.31 -11.18
C LYS A 30 21.02 -7.04 -11.52
N TRP A 31 20.19 -6.82 -10.51
CA TRP A 31 18.74 -6.74 -10.64
C TRP A 31 18.17 -5.76 -9.62
N GLY A 32 16.92 -5.35 -9.85
CA GLY A 32 16.17 -4.50 -8.93
C GLY A 32 14.74 -4.95 -8.83
N ILE A 33 14.12 -4.69 -7.69
CA ILE A 33 12.72 -4.98 -7.41
C ILE A 33 12.09 -3.72 -6.81
N ARG A 34 10.93 -3.31 -7.30
CA ARG A 34 10.07 -2.30 -6.69
C ARG A 34 8.64 -2.78 -6.77
N ILE A 35 7.91 -2.74 -5.66
CA ILE A 35 6.48 -3.04 -5.61
C ILE A 35 5.78 -1.74 -5.26
N GLU A 36 4.95 -1.24 -6.17
CA GLU A 36 4.35 0.09 -6.09
C GLU A 36 2.84 -0.02 -6.27
N ASN A 37 2.10 0.49 -5.28
CA ASN A 37 0.66 0.65 -5.36
C ASN A 37 0.27 2.09 -5.00
N CYS A 38 -0.76 2.60 -5.67
CA CYS A 38 -1.46 3.82 -5.27
C CYS A 38 -2.49 3.47 -4.20
N TYR A 39 -2.55 4.25 -3.14
CA TYR A 39 -3.51 4.11 -2.05
C TYR A 39 -4.24 5.42 -1.78
N GLU A 40 -5.52 5.33 -1.44
CA GLU A 40 -6.26 6.40 -0.78
C GLU A 40 -6.14 6.26 0.74
N VAL A 41 -5.91 7.37 1.42
CA VAL A 41 -5.95 7.45 2.88
C VAL A 41 -7.41 7.53 3.34
N VAL A 42 -7.85 6.55 4.12
CA VAL A 42 -9.22 6.42 4.63
C VAL A 42 -9.23 6.37 6.16
N ALA A 43 -10.40 6.51 6.79
CA ALA A 43 -10.53 6.32 8.23
C ALA A 43 -10.35 4.83 8.58
N ALA A 44 -9.73 4.54 9.72
CA ALA A 44 -9.59 3.16 10.20
C ALA A 44 -10.83 2.72 10.99
N ASP A 45 -11.51 1.66 10.53
CA ASP A 45 -12.78 1.22 11.14
C ASP A 45 -12.62 0.42 12.45
N LYS A 46 -11.43 -0.16 12.70
CA LYS A 46 -11.18 -1.06 13.84
C LYS A 46 -9.86 -0.75 14.53
N VAL A 47 -9.90 0.18 15.48
CA VAL A 47 -8.73 0.55 16.30
C VAL A 47 -8.89 0.00 17.71
N ARG A 48 -7.88 -0.69 18.24
CA ARG A 48 -7.92 -1.29 19.60
C ARG A 48 -8.22 -0.28 20.71
N SER A 49 -7.85 0.98 20.52
CA SER A 49 -8.07 2.07 21.48
C SER A 49 -9.46 2.72 21.38
N ASN A 50 -10.31 2.31 20.43
CA ASN A 50 -11.58 2.96 20.08
C ASN A 50 -11.45 4.45 19.67
N ALA A 51 -10.24 4.88 19.30
CA ALA A 51 -10.02 6.23 18.82
C ALA A 51 -10.55 6.40 17.38
N GLU A 52 -11.29 7.49 17.16
CA GLU A 52 -12.00 7.74 15.88
C GLU A 52 -11.14 8.45 14.83
N ASN A 53 -9.91 8.85 15.18
CA ASN A 53 -9.04 9.69 14.35
C ASN A 53 -7.86 8.95 13.71
N PHE A 54 -7.87 7.61 13.72
CA PHE A 54 -6.83 6.82 13.05
C PHE A 54 -7.12 6.71 11.54
N LEU A 55 -6.05 6.64 10.76
CA LEU A 55 -6.09 6.52 9.32
C LEU A 55 -5.53 5.16 8.89
N THR A 56 -5.99 4.66 7.76
CA THR A 56 -5.47 3.47 7.08
C THR A 56 -5.48 3.69 5.56
N PHE A 57 -5.08 2.69 4.79
CA PHE A 57 -4.93 2.77 3.35
C PHE A 57 -5.91 1.84 2.64
N SER A 58 -6.57 2.36 1.61
CA SER A 58 -7.37 1.58 0.66
C SER A 58 -6.64 1.51 -0.68
N PRO A 59 -6.37 0.30 -1.24
CA PRO A 59 -5.66 0.16 -2.50
C PRO A 59 -6.50 0.67 -3.67
N LEU A 60 -5.90 1.51 -4.51
CA LEU A 60 -6.45 1.91 -5.81
C LEU A 60 -5.86 1.07 -6.96
N THR A 61 -4.63 0.59 -6.80
CA THR A 61 -4.01 -0.35 -7.73
C THR A 61 -4.51 -1.77 -7.43
N LEU A 62 -5.25 -2.35 -8.36
CA LEU A 62 -5.81 -3.71 -8.27
C LEU A 62 -5.11 -4.66 -9.26
N VAL A 63 -3.78 -4.64 -9.24
CA VAL A 63 -2.95 -5.49 -10.10
C VAL A 63 -2.33 -6.60 -9.24
N PRO A 64 -2.45 -7.88 -9.64
CA PRO A 64 -1.86 -8.97 -8.88
C PRO A 64 -0.33 -8.87 -8.76
N ILE A 65 0.18 -9.17 -7.57
CA ILE A 65 1.60 -9.34 -7.32
C ILE A 65 2.02 -10.75 -7.75
N GLN A 66 3.18 -10.88 -8.41
CA GLN A 66 3.70 -12.18 -8.87
C GLN A 66 4.05 -13.11 -7.68
N LYS A 67 3.14 -14.04 -7.36
CA LYS A 67 3.25 -14.94 -6.19
C LYS A 67 4.45 -15.91 -6.25
N SER A 68 5.00 -16.19 -7.43
CA SER A 68 6.13 -17.13 -7.58
C SER A 68 7.46 -16.60 -7.06
N LEU A 69 7.60 -15.28 -6.90
CA LEU A 69 8.81 -14.62 -6.41
C LEU A 69 8.76 -14.30 -4.91
N VAL A 70 7.70 -14.73 -4.23
CA VAL A 70 7.47 -14.46 -2.81
C VAL A 70 7.86 -15.68 -1.98
N ASP A 71 8.81 -15.52 -1.07
CA ASP A 71 9.08 -16.51 -0.03
C ASP A 71 8.03 -16.43 1.08
N LYS A 72 7.07 -17.38 1.07
CA LYS A 72 5.96 -17.42 2.03
C LYS A 72 6.40 -17.71 3.47
N THR A 73 7.63 -18.17 3.69
CA THR A 73 8.13 -18.44 5.05
C THR A 73 8.48 -17.16 5.80
N LEU A 74 8.75 -16.07 5.07
CA LEU A 74 9.06 -14.75 5.63
C LEU A 74 7.82 -13.93 5.98
N LEU A 75 6.63 -14.39 5.58
CA LEU A 75 5.37 -13.66 5.75
C LEU A 75 4.57 -14.15 6.95
N SER A 76 3.97 -13.20 7.68
CA SER A 76 2.94 -13.45 8.68
C SER A 76 1.66 -14.02 8.05
N LEU A 77 0.73 -14.47 8.88
CA LEU A 77 -0.57 -14.95 8.39
C LEU A 77 -1.38 -13.81 7.77
N GLU A 78 -1.37 -12.64 8.41
CA GLU A 78 -2.08 -11.44 7.98
C GLU A 78 -1.55 -10.95 6.62
N GLU A 79 -0.23 -10.96 6.42
CA GLU A 79 0.38 -10.57 5.14
C GLU A 79 0.01 -11.54 4.02
N LYS A 80 -0.05 -12.86 4.30
CA LYS A 80 -0.50 -13.87 3.33
C LYS A 80 -1.95 -13.65 2.91
N MET A 81 -2.82 -13.34 3.87
CA MET A 81 -4.23 -13.04 3.60
C MET A 81 -4.35 -11.78 2.74
N TRP A 82 -3.63 -10.71 3.10
CA TRP A 82 -3.62 -9.46 2.35
C TRP A 82 -3.18 -9.63 0.88
N ILE A 83 -2.11 -10.38 0.63
CA ILE A 83 -1.65 -10.68 -0.74
C ILE A 83 -2.69 -11.52 -1.51
N SER A 84 -3.39 -12.43 -0.84
CA SER A 84 -4.44 -13.22 -1.48
C SER A 84 -5.61 -12.34 -1.89
N GLU A 85 -6.13 -11.55 -0.94
CA GLU A 85 -7.27 -10.65 -1.17
C GLU A 85 -6.99 -9.68 -2.32
N LEU A 86 -5.79 -9.08 -2.42
CA LEU A 86 -5.41 -8.25 -3.56
C LEU A 86 -5.48 -8.97 -4.92
N GLY A 87 -5.11 -10.26 -4.95
CA GLY A 87 -5.09 -11.05 -6.18
C GLY A 87 -6.46 -11.58 -6.60
N ASP A 88 -7.40 -11.67 -5.66
CA ASP A 88 -8.74 -12.24 -5.87
C ASP A 88 -9.79 -11.14 -6.18
N VAL A 89 -9.43 -9.86 -6.08
CA VAL A 89 -10.29 -8.68 -6.36
C VAL A 89 -10.52 -8.42 -7.87
N ILE A 90 -10.07 -9.31 -8.75
CA ILE A 90 -10.39 -9.23 -10.18
C ILE A 90 -11.84 -9.72 -10.40
N ILE A 91 -12.75 -8.77 -10.66
CA ILE A 91 -14.15 -8.99 -11.04
C ILE A 91 -14.24 -9.66 -12.41
#